data_AF-A0AA43JAQ5-F1
#
_entry.id   AF-A0AA43JAQ5-F1
#
_cell.length_a   1.000
_cell.length_b   1.000
_cell.length_c   1.000
_cell.angle_alpha   90.00
_cell.angle_beta   90.00
_cell.angle_gamma   90.00
#
_symmetry.space_group_name_H-M   'P 1'
#
loop_
_entity.id
_entity.type
_entity.pdbx_description
1 polymer ?
#
loop_
_entity_poly.entity_id
_entity_poly.type
_entity_poly.pdbx_seq_one_letter_code
_entity_poly.pdbx_strand_id
1 'polypeptide(L)' 'MPMYDYKCLDCGKESLIVVTLKEHEAGAVSCPACGSKKLQQLFSPFIAHTTKKS' A
#
# COMPACT_ATOMS: atom_id res chain seq x y z
N MET A 1 -5.80 -2.19 12.26
CA MET A 1 -5.00 -1.18 11.54
C MET A 1 -5.02 -1.54 10.07
N PRO A 2 -5.36 -0.62 9.15
CA PRO A 2 -5.33 -0.90 7.73
C PRO A 2 -3.88 -1.14 7.28
N MET A 3 -3.65 -2.25 6.57
CA MET A 3 -2.38 -2.51 5.89
C MET A 3 -2.55 -2.09 4.45
N TYR A 4 -1.63 -1.26 3.96
CA TYR A 4 -1.63 -0.80 2.59
C TYR A 4 -0.41 -1.38 1.89
N ASP A 5 -0.63 -1.91 0.68
CA ASP A 5 0.48 -2.36 -0.14
C ASP A 5 1.11 -1.14 -0.82
N TYR A 6 2.43 -0.99 -0.72
CA TYR A 6 3.18 0.06 -1.38
C TYR A 6 4.30 -0.54 -2.20
N LYS A 7 4.41 -0.09 -3.44
CA LYS A 7 5.53 -0.39 -4.33
C LYS A 7 6.42 0.81 -4.48
N CYS A 8 7.70 0.63 -4.19
CA CYS A 8 8.68 1.67 -4.45
C CYS A 8 8.93 1.77 -5.95
N LEU A 9 8.81 2.97 -6.51
CA LEU A 9 9.09 3.22 -7.92
C LEU A 9 10.59 3.24 -8.23
N ASP A 10 11.42 3.40 -7.20
CA ASP A 10 12.87 3.53 -7.34
C ASP A 10 13.56 2.16 -7.34
N CYS A 11 13.22 1.30 -6.38
CA CYS A 11 13.79 -0.05 -6.27
C CYS A 11 12.87 -1.16 -6.80
N GLY A 12 11.63 -0.83 -7.18
CA GLY A 12 10.64 -1.79 -7.71
C GLY A 12 10.09 -2.78 -6.68
N LYS A 13 10.54 -2.72 -5.41
CA LYS A 13 10.13 -3.64 -4.36
C LYS A 13 8.74 -3.29 -3.82
N GLU A 14 7.95 -4.33 -3.59
CA GLU A 14 6.64 -4.27 -2.94
C GLU A 14 6.83 -4.46 -1.44
N SER A 15 6.13 -3.65 -0.66
CA SER A 15 6.20 -3.63 0.79
C SER A 15 4.83 -3.34 1.36
N LEU A 16 4.38 -4.22 2.26
CA LEU A 16 3.17 -4.01 3.04
C LEU A 16 3.50 -3.03 4.16
N ILE A 17 2.96 -1.82 4.09
CA ILE A 17 3.17 -0.80 5.10
C ILE A 17 1.87 -0.61 5.87
N VAL A 18 1.96 -0.84 7.17
CA VAL A 18 0.87 -0.56 8.11
C VAL A 18 0.95 0.92 8.46
N VAL A 19 0.19 1.75 7.74
CA VAL A 19 0.10 3.19 8.03
C VAL A 19 -1.22 3.49 8.69
N THR A 20 -1.20 4.37 9.68
CA THR A 20 -2.44 4.97 10.15
C THR A 20 -2.92 6.01 9.14
N LEU A 21 -4.22 6.33 9.16
CA LEU A 21 -4.79 7.38 8.30
C LEU A 21 -4.00 8.70 8.41
N LYS A 22 -3.51 9.03 9.61
CA LYS A 22 -2.69 10.23 9.86
C LYS A 22 -1.35 10.19 9.13
N GLU A 23 -0.66 9.05 9.13
CA GLU A 23 0.60 8.89 8.38
C GLU A 23 0.38 8.89 6.87
N HIS A 24 -0.76 8.38 6.41
CA HIS A 24 -1.14 8.44 5.01
C HIS A 24 -1.44 9.88 4.57
N GLU A 25 -2.20 10.63 5.38
CA GLU A 25 -2.47 12.06 5.14
C GLU A 25 -1.21 12.92 5.24
N ALA A 26 -0.27 12.58 6.13
CA ALA A 26 1.00 13.28 6.26
C ALA A 26 1.99 13.01 5.11
N GLY A 27 1.74 11.99 4.27
CA GLY A 27 2.62 11.65 3.14
C GLY A 27 4.04 11.26 3.54
N ALA A 28 4.27 10.88 4.80
CA ALA A 28 5.59 10.66 5.38
C ALA A 28 6.09 9.21 5.23
N VAL A 29 5.54 8.45 4.27
CA VAL A 29 5.91 7.05 4.07
C VAL A 29 7.18 7.00 3.22
N SER A 30 8.21 6.30 3.70
CA SER A 30 9.49 6.13 2.99
C SER A 30 9.77 4.64 2.80
N CYS A 31 10.40 4.29 1.68
CA CYS A 31 10.68 2.90 1.36
C CYS A 31 11.71 2.32 2.35
N PRO A 32 11.41 1.20 3.06
CA PRO A 32 12.37 0.61 4.00
C PRO A 32 13.60 -0.01 3.31
N ALA A 33 13.54 -0.25 1.99
CA ALA A 33 14.63 -0.89 1.26
C ALA A 33 15.67 0.09 0.69
N CYS A 34 15.24 1.29 0.27
CA CYS A 34 16.12 2.28 -0.37
C CYS A 34 16.03 3.69 0.23
N GLY A 35 15.08 3.94 1.15
CA GLY A 35 14.86 5.26 1.73
C GLY A 35 14.12 6.26 0.82
N SER A 36 13.75 5.87 -0.41
CA SER A 36 13.04 6.76 -1.32
C SER A 36 11.61 7.07 -0.81
N LYS A 37 11.20 8.34 -0.93
CA LYS A 37 9.83 8.80 -0.64
C LYS A 37 8.84 8.53 -1.78
N LYS A 38 9.35 8.00 -2.91
CA LYS A 38 8.56 7.62 -4.08
C LYS A 38 8.01 6.20 -3.92
N LEU A 39 6.95 6.11 -3.13
CA LEU A 39 6.14 4.91 -2.98
C LEU A 39 4.79 5.11 -3.66
N GLN A 40 4.35 4.12 -4.40
CA GLN A 40 3.05 4.10 -5.04
C GLN A 40 2.18 3.06 -4.33
N GLN A 41 0.99 3.46 -3.89
CA GLN A 41 0.07 2.53 -3.24
C GLN A 41 -0.46 1.51 -4.26
N LEU A 42 -0.23 0.23 -4.01
CA LEU A 42 -0.89 -0.86 -4.72
C LEU A 42 -2.26 -1.09 -4.09
N PHE A 43 -3.30 -0.68 -4.81
CA PHE A 43 -4.64 -1.14 -4.50
C PHE A 43 -4.82 -2.49 -5.18
N SER A 44 -4.65 -3.59 -4.44
CA SER A 44 -5.12 -4.88 -4.94
C SER A 44 -6.63 -4.76 -5.15
N PRO A 45 -7.16 -5.05 -6.35
CA PRO A 45 -8.60 -5.05 -6.57
C PRO A 45 -9.20 -6.11 -5.64
N PHE A 46 -9.98 -5.69 -4.65
CA PHE A 46 -10.77 -6.64 -3.88
C PHE A 46 -11.92 -7.10 -4.78
N ILE A 47 -11.89 -8.37 -5.18
CA ILE A 47 -13.03 -8.96 -5.89
C ILE A 47 -13.97 -9.46 -4.80
N ALA A 48 -15.10 -8.77 -4.62
CA ALA A 48 -16.17 -9.29 -3.78
C ALA A 48 -16.77 -10.51 -4.48
N HIS A 49 -16.33 -11.71 -4.08
CA HIS A 49 -16.96 -12.96 -4.49
C HIS A 49 -18.35 -13.03 -3.87
N THR A 50 -19.33 -12.41 -4.51
CA THR A 50 -20.73 -12.67 -4.19
C THR A 50 -21.09 -13.99 -4.87
N THR A 51 -21.13 -15.06 -4.09
CA THR A 51 -21.80 -16.29 -4.54
C THR A 51 -23.25 -15.90 -4.79
N LYS A 52 -23.63 -15.74 -6.05
CA LYS A 52 -25.00 -15.57 -6.50
C LYS A 52 -25.82 -16.72 -5.92
N LYS A 53 -26.57 -16.46 -4.86
CA LYS A 53 -27.56 -17.40 -4.33
C LYS A 53 -28.73 -17.39 -5.31
N SER A 54 -28.81 -18.44 -6.13
CA SER A 54 -29.94 -18.69 -7.03
C SER A 54 -31.20 -19.02 -6.26
#